data_AF-A0AAQ2C5X8-F1
#
_entry.id   AF-A0AAQ2C5X8-F1
#
_cell.length_a   1.000
_cell.length_b   1.000
_cell.length_c   1.000
_cell.angle_alpha   90.00
_cell.angle_beta   90.00
_cell.angle_gamma   90.00
#
_symmetry.space_group_name_H-M   'P 1'
#
loop_
_entity.id
_entity.type
_entity.pdbx_description
1 polymer ?
#
loop_
_entity_poly.entity_id
_entity_poly.type
_entity_poly.pdbx_seq_one_letter_code
_entity_poly.pdbx_strand_id
1 'polypeptide(L)'
;MDHIKSESVAIGRPRPAQNGQSYVVLQVVLKEKLFGTGSGNLTELEQSINAQAALGYRLHTITTSASGSKGLGGGDRIQATLVFERLGIS
;
A
#
# COMPACT_ATOMS: atom_id res chain seq x y z
N MET A 1 17.76 6.13 31.28
CA MET A 1 16.61 5.43 30.66
C MET A 1 16.82 5.52 29.17
N ASP A 2 17.52 4.52 28.66
CA ASP A 2 18.24 4.57 27.40
C ASP A 2 17.49 3.73 26.38
N HIS A 3 17.30 4.32 25.19
CA HIS A 3 16.86 3.71 23.91
C HIS A 3 15.42 3.16 23.91
N ILE A 4 14.56 3.51 22.95
CA ILE A 4 14.56 2.96 21.59
C ILE A 4 14.05 3.99 20.57
N LYS A 5 14.87 4.14 19.54
CA LYS A 5 14.66 4.88 18.28
C LYS A 5 13.57 4.18 17.46
N SER A 6 12.45 4.86 17.15
CA SER A 6 11.43 4.33 16.23
C SER A 6 11.72 4.81 14.81
N GLU A 7 12.60 4.07 14.12
CA GLU A 7 12.81 4.22 12.68
C GLU A 7 11.68 3.51 11.94
N SER A 8 10.57 4.20 11.71
CA SER A 8 9.50 3.74 10.84
C SER A 8 9.81 4.12 9.39
N VAL A 9 10.72 3.38 8.75
CA VAL A 9 10.93 3.45 7.30
C VAL A 9 10.19 2.27 6.67
N ALA A 10 8.90 2.47 6.40
CA ALA A 10 8.08 1.52 5.67
C ALA A 10 8.42 1.57 4.17
N ILE A 11 9.56 0.98 3.80
CA ILE A 11 9.77 0.52 2.42
C ILE A 11 9.11 -0.86 2.37
N GLY A 12 7.81 -0.87 2.08
CA GLY A 12 6.98 -2.06 2.07
C GLY A 12 7.39 -3.04 0.98
N ARG A 13 8.37 -3.89 1.26
CA ARG A 13 8.45 -5.20 0.60
C ARG A 13 7.19 -5.96 1.03
N PRO A 14 6.36 -6.48 0.11
CA PRO A 14 5.24 -7.33 0.50
C PRO A 14 5.81 -8.50 1.29
N ARG A 15 5.55 -8.54 2.60
CA ARG A 15 5.88 -9.72 3.40
C ARG A 15 4.80 -10.75 3.09
N PRO A 16 5.15 -11.93 2.54
CA PRO A 16 4.18 -13.01 2.49
C PRO A 16 3.67 -13.25 3.90
N ALA A 17 2.37 -13.59 4.00
CA ALA A 17 1.78 -13.96 5.28
C ALA A 17 2.66 -15.07 5.90
N GLN A 18 3.06 -14.94 7.17
CA GLN A 18 3.79 -16.01 7.86
C GLN A 18 2.96 -17.30 7.76
N ASN A 19 3.59 -18.48 7.62
CA ASN A 19 2.87 -19.74 7.45
C ASN A 19 1.73 -19.87 8.48
N GLY A 20 0.48 -19.95 8.00
CA GLY A 20 -0.74 -19.99 8.83
C GLY A 20 -1.54 -18.69 8.93
N GLN A 21 -1.02 -17.57 8.43
CA GLN A 21 -1.73 -16.28 8.47
C GLN A 21 -2.70 -16.13 7.29
N SER A 22 -3.95 -15.74 7.59
CA SER A 22 -5.02 -15.56 6.58
C SER A 22 -4.99 -14.21 5.88
N TYR A 23 -4.14 -13.25 6.29
CA TYR A 23 -4.16 -11.89 5.78
C TYR A 23 -2.77 -11.41 5.32
N VAL A 24 -2.77 -10.60 4.26
CA VAL A 24 -1.61 -9.89 3.71
C VAL A 24 -1.90 -8.39 3.69
N VAL A 25 -0.92 -7.55 4.04
CA VAL A 25 -1.07 -6.08 4.07
C VAL A 25 -0.05 -5.45 3.12
N LEU A 26 -0.52 -4.61 2.19
CA LEU A 26 0.32 -3.84 1.27
C LEU A 26 0.12 -2.35 1.53
N GLN A 27 1.21 -1.58 1.48
CA GLN A 27 1.17 -0.13 1.52
C GLN A 27 1.61 0.44 0.18
N VAL A 28 0.78 1.27 -0.43
CA VAL A 28 1.02 1.92 -1.72
C VAL A 28 1.00 3.43 -1.51
N VAL A 29 1.92 4.16 -2.13
CA VAL A 29 1.96 5.63 -2.05
C VAL A 29 1.59 6.20 -3.41
N LEU A 30 0.41 6.80 -3.49
CA LEU A 30 -0.09 7.50 -4.67
C LEU A 30 0.36 8.96 -4.60
N LYS A 31 1.20 9.41 -5.53
CA LYS A 31 1.63 10.82 -5.61
C LYS A 31 0.73 11.59 -6.56
N GLU A 32 0.28 12.79 -6.20
CA GLU A 32 -0.33 13.67 -7.18
C GLU A 32 0.66 13.97 -8.31
N LYS A 33 0.16 13.93 -9.54
CA LYS A 33 0.92 14.36 -10.71
C LYS A 33 1.07 15.87 -10.66
N LEU A 34 2.25 16.34 -10.25
CA LEU A 34 2.74 17.59 -10.80
C LEU A 34 3.07 17.32 -12.27
N PHE A 35 2.11 17.62 -13.15
CA PHE A 35 2.19 17.66 -14.62
C PHE A 35 2.17 16.31 -15.37
N GLY A 36 1.01 15.98 -15.95
CA GLY A 36 0.83 14.92 -16.95
C GLY A 36 -0.45 14.11 -16.76
N THR A 37 -1.28 13.98 -17.80
CA THR A 37 -2.59 13.30 -17.74
C THR A 37 -2.52 11.77 -17.50
N GLY A 38 -1.34 11.13 -17.47
CA GLY A 38 -1.19 9.66 -17.47
C GLY A 38 -1.23 8.98 -16.09
N SER A 39 -2.35 8.32 -15.76
CA SER A 39 -2.80 7.70 -14.49
C SER A 39 -1.85 6.75 -13.71
N GLY A 40 -0.53 6.91 -13.77
CA GLY A 40 0.47 5.94 -13.29
C GLY A 40 0.25 5.39 -11.89
N ASN A 41 -0.21 6.20 -10.93
CA ASN A 41 -0.49 5.70 -9.58
C ASN A 41 -1.71 4.75 -9.51
N LEU A 42 -2.73 4.98 -10.33
CA LEU A 42 -3.89 4.07 -10.40
C LEU A 42 -3.50 2.76 -11.07
N THR A 43 -2.62 2.81 -12.08
CA THR A 43 -2.06 1.61 -12.71
C THR A 43 -1.25 0.79 -11.72
N GLU A 44 -0.42 1.41 -10.87
CA GLU A 44 0.35 0.70 -9.84
C GLU A 44 -0.54 0.08 -8.74
N LEU A 45 -1.60 0.79 -8.35
CA LEU A 45 -2.62 0.29 -7.42
C LEU A 45 -3.35 -0.93 -8.01
N GLU A 46 -3.81 -0.83 -9.26
CA GLU A 46 -4.48 -1.91 -9.99
C GLU A 46 -3.57 -3.14 -10.13
N GLN A 47 -2.31 -2.93 -10.50
CA GLN A 47 -1.32 -4.01 -10.59
C GLN A 47 -1.10 -4.71 -9.25
N SER A 48 -1.01 -3.94 -8.15
CA SER A 48 -0.83 -4.50 -6.80
C SER A 48 -2.02 -5.37 -6.37
N ILE A 49 -3.25 -4.92 -6.68
CA ILE A 49 -4.48 -5.67 -6.39
C ILE A 49 -4.53 -6.95 -7.23
N ASN A 50 -4.29 -6.85 -8.54
CA ASN A 50 -4.31 -8.00 -9.44
C ASN A 50 -3.24 -9.04 -9.09
N ALA A 51 -2.06 -8.60 -8.65
CA ALA A 51 -1.01 -9.52 -8.20
C ALA A 51 -1.44 -10.34 -6.97
N GLN A 52 -2.12 -9.74 -5.99
CA GLN A 52 -2.65 -10.48 -4.83
C GLN A 52 -3.81 -11.40 -5.22
N ALA A 53 -4.68 -10.95 -6.14
CA ALA A 53 -5.76 -11.78 -6.68
C ALA A 53 -5.24 -13.04 -7.38
N ALA A 54 -4.20 -12.92 -8.20
CA ALA A 54 -3.56 -14.05 -8.86
C ALA A 54 -2.92 -15.06 -7.89
N LEU A 55 -2.57 -14.61 -6.67
CA LEU A 55 -2.05 -15.45 -5.59
C LEU A 55 -3.15 -16.08 -4.72
N GLY A 56 -4.43 -15.91 -5.08
CA GLY A 56 -5.56 -16.47 -4.34
C GLY A 56 -5.96 -15.64 -3.12
N TYR A 57 -5.72 -14.34 -3.14
CA TYR A 57 -6.18 -13.43 -2.10
C TYR A 57 -7.29 -12.50 -2.61
N ARG A 58 -8.26 -12.17 -1.76
CA ARG A 58 -9.30 -11.19 -2.01
C ARG A 58 -9.00 -9.91 -1.26
N LEU A 59 -9.19 -8.75 -1.90
CA LEU A 59 -9.12 -7.48 -1.20
C LEU A 59 -10.27 -7.40 -0.19
N HIS A 60 -9.91 -7.27 1.09
CA HIS A 60 -10.86 -7.19 2.21
C HIS A 60 -11.15 -5.73 2.57
N THR A 61 -10.11 -4.92 2.76
CA THR A 61 -10.23 -3.49 3.11
C THR A 61 -9.15 -2.67 2.42
N ILE A 62 -9.51 -1.44 2.05
CA ILE A 62 -8.56 -0.38 1.71
C ILE A 62 -8.79 0.82 2.64
N THR A 63 -7.73 1.36 3.22
CA THR A 63 -7.77 2.65 3.92
C THR A 63 -6.80 3.61 3.25
N THR A 64 -7.22 4.86 3.12
CA THR A 64 -6.41 5.92 2.51
C THR A 64 -6.20 7.05 3.49
N SER A 65 -4.97 7.52 3.60
CA SER A 65 -4.60 8.71 4.36
C SER A 65 -3.94 9.71 3.44
N ALA A 66 -4.46 10.94 3.39
CA ALA A 66 -3.79 12.03 2.71
C ALA A 66 -2.73 12.63 3.63
N SER A 67 -1.48 12.72 3.17
CA SER A 67 -0.45 13.55 3.79
C SER A 67 -0.45 14.87 3.05
N GLY A 68 -0.98 15.92 3.69
CA GLY A 68 -1.17 17.23 3.07
C GLY A 68 0.12 17.81 2.49
N SER A 69 -0.04 18.56 1.40
CA SER A 69 1.00 19.22 0.62
C SER A 69 2.05 19.92 1.49
N LYS A 70 3.28 19.41 1.49
CA LYS A 70 4.42 20.14 2.07
C LYS A 70 4.91 21.19 1.07
N GLY A 71 4.21 22.32 1.00
CA GLY A 71 4.71 23.58 0.43
C GLY A 71 4.95 23.61 -1.08
N LEU A 72 5.53 24.74 -1.51
CA LEU A 72 5.69 25.24 -2.88
C LEU A 72 6.58 24.34 -3.75
N GLY A 73 6.09 23.15 -4.12
CA GLY A 73 6.80 22.21 -4.99
C GLY A 73 6.54 20.72 -4.76
N GLY A 74 5.75 20.33 -3.76
CA GLY A 74 5.46 18.92 -3.46
C GLY A 74 3.96 18.64 -3.35
N GLY A 75 3.37 18.11 -4.42
CA GLY A 75 1.94 17.76 -4.50
C GLY A 75 1.50 16.76 -3.42
N ASP A 76 0.20 16.62 -3.23
CA ASP A 76 -0.38 15.73 -2.22
C ASP A 76 0.06 14.29 -2.44
N ARG A 77 0.20 13.57 -1.33
CA ARG A 77 0.50 12.15 -1.32
C ARG A 77 -0.62 11.44 -0.59
N ILE A 78 -1.26 10.50 -1.27
CA ILE A 78 -2.21 9.60 -0.65
C ILE A 78 -1.47 8.30 -0.36
N GLN A 79 -1.39 7.94 0.91
CA GLN A 79 -0.94 6.63 1.32
C GLN A 79 -2.15 5.70 1.42
N ALA A 80 -2.14 4.61 0.68
CA ALA A 80 -3.15 3.57 0.74
C ALA A 80 -2.57 2.34 1.47
N THR A 81 -3.34 1.80 2.41
CA THR A 81 -3.09 0.52 3.05
C THR A 81 -4.16 -0.46 2.59
N LEU A 82 -3.75 -1.53 1.92
CA LEU A 82 -4.61 -2.59 1.41
C LEU A 82 -4.45 -3.82 2.27
N VAL A 83 -5.56 -4.39 2.72
CA VAL A 83 -5.62 -5.66 3.46
C VAL A 83 -6.30 -6.68 2.58
N PHE A 84 -5.60 -7.77 2.30
CA PHE A 84 -6.11 -8.90 1.53
C PHE A 84 -6.30 -10.11 2.45
N GLU A 85 -7.39 -10.83 2.25
CA GLU A 85 -7.68 -12.10 2.91
C GLU A 85 -7.44 -13.27 1.95
N ARG A 86 -6.92 -14.38 2.46
CA ARG A 86 -6.69 -15.59 1.67
C ARG A 86 -8.03 -16.23 1.35
N LEU A 87 -8.25 -16.55 0.08
CA LEU A 87 -9.37 -17.41 -0.29
C LEU A 87 -9.09 -18.79 0.29
N GLY A 88 -10.00 -19.27 1.15
CA GLY A 88 -9.93 -20.63 1.67
C GLY A 88 -9.91 -21.62 0.50
N ILE A 89 -9.12 -22.68 0.62
CA ILE A 89 -9.31 -23.85 -0.23
C ILE A 89 -10.60 -24.53 0.26
N SER A 90 -11.67 -24.44 -0.54
CA SER A 90 -12.85 -25.27 -0.32
C SER A 90 -12.60 -26.69 -0.80
#